data_AF-A0A7X1PGV8-F1
#
_entry.id   AF-A0A7X1PGV8-F1
#
_cell.length_a   1.000
_cell.length_b   1.000
_cell.length_c   1.000
_cell.angle_alpha   90.00
_cell.angle_beta   90.00
_cell.angle_gamma   90.00
#
_symmetry.space_group_name_H-M   'P 1'
#
loop_
_entity.id
_entity.type
_entity.pdbx_description
1 polymer ?
#
loop_
_entity_poly.entity_id
_entity_poly.type
_entity_poly.pdbx_seq_one_letter_code
_entity_poly.pdbx_strand_id
1 'polypeptide(L)'
;MLELDDSLMEPFATDGVIVPLIRLTSEPEPPDSQLMLGDVEYRYDRSYPVKGQSAVMPGYLREQLAAGKKALLIERPERFYVYFAA
;
A
#
# COMPACT_ATOMS: atom_id res chain seq x y z
N MET A 1 -7.98 13.51 1.79
CA MET A 1 -6.70 13.48 1.05
C MET A 1 -5.64 13.60 2.11
N LEU A 2 -4.87 12.54 2.28
CA LEU A 2 -3.80 12.44 3.26
C LEU A 2 -2.47 12.78 2.60
N GLU A 3 -1.68 13.64 3.23
CA GLU A 3 -0.32 13.94 2.77
C GLU A 3 0.67 13.22 3.68
N LEU A 4 1.57 12.44 3.07
CA LEU A 4 2.56 11.64 3.76
C LEU A 4 3.96 12.04 3.31
N ASP A 5 4.90 11.91 4.25
CA ASP A 5 6.32 12.13 4.01
C ASP A 5 6.96 10.84 3.48
N ASP A 6 7.85 10.96 2.49
CA ASP A 6 8.52 9.84 1.84
C ASP A 6 9.53 9.12 2.77
N SER A 7 10.01 9.81 3.81
CA SER A 7 10.85 9.24 4.86
C SER A 7 10.16 8.16 5.70
N LEU A 8 8.83 8.06 5.62
CA LEU A 8 8.04 7.02 6.29
C LEU A 8 8.03 5.67 5.54
N MET A 9 8.59 5.63 4.32
CA MET A 9 8.59 4.41 3.52
C MET A 9 9.60 3.38 4.01
N GLU A 10 9.10 2.17 4.24
CA GLU A 10 9.88 0.97 4.50
C GLU A 10 9.74 -0.01 3.32
N PRO A 11 10.79 -0.78 2.98
CA PRO A 11 10.65 -1.85 2.00
C PRO A 11 9.84 -3.01 2.60
N PHE A 12 8.77 -3.41 1.91
CA PHE A 12 8.00 -4.61 2.25
C PHE A 12 8.21 -5.69 1.19
N ALA A 13 8.86 -6.78 1.60
CA ALA A 13 9.10 -7.94 0.76
C ALA A 13 7.97 -8.96 0.91
N THR A 14 7.38 -9.36 -0.22
CA THR A 14 6.36 -10.41 -0.25
C THR A 14 6.41 -11.19 -1.57
N ASP A 15 6.44 -12.53 -1.50
CA ASP A 15 6.57 -13.49 -2.61
C ASP A 15 7.15 -12.93 -3.93
N GLY A 16 8.44 -12.60 -3.91
CA GLY A 16 9.19 -12.20 -5.10
C GLY A 16 8.93 -10.76 -5.59
N VAL A 17 8.23 -9.94 -4.83
CA VAL A 17 8.12 -8.49 -5.06
C VAL A 17 8.52 -7.72 -3.80
N ILE A 18 9.05 -6.51 -4.01
CA ILE A 18 9.32 -5.53 -2.96
C ILE A 18 8.54 -4.27 -3.31
N VAL A 19 7.73 -3.80 -2.36
CA VAL A 19 6.90 -2.59 -2.51
C VAL A 19 7.13 -1.67 -1.32
N PRO A 20 6.97 -0.34 -1.48
CA PRO A 20 7.02 0.57 -0.35
C PRO A 20 5.82 0.37 0.57
N LEU A 21 6.06 0.48 1.87
CA LEU A 21 5.09 0.33 2.95
C LEU A 21 5.20 1.51 3.91
N ILE A 22 4.06 2.05 4.34
CA ILE A 22 3.97 3.00 5.45
C ILE A 22 3.14 2.34 6.58
N ARG A 23 3.65 2.39 7.82
CA ARG A 23 2.96 1.82 8.99
C ARG A 23 2.24 2.92 9.76
N LEU A 24 0.90 2.93 9.69
CA LEU A 24 0.02 3.85 10.43
C LEU A 24 -0.79 3.07 11.47
N THR A 25 -0.09 2.35 12.36
CA THR A 25 -0.70 1.42 13.32
C THR A 25 -1.53 2.08 14.42
N SER A 26 -1.47 3.41 14.56
CA SER A 26 -2.25 4.19 15.54
C SER A 26 -3.40 4.98 14.92
N GLU A 27 -3.58 4.96 13.60
CA GLU A 27 -4.58 5.79 12.93
C GLU A 27 -5.92 5.08 12.69
N PRO A 28 -7.06 5.76 12.95
CA PRO A 28 -8.39 5.18 12.83
C PRO A 28 -8.84 5.00 11.37
N GLU A 29 -9.63 3.96 11.11
CA GLU A 29 -10.39 3.77 9.86
C GLU A 29 -11.49 4.84 9.68
N PRO A 30 -11.93 5.16 8.45
CA PRO A 30 -11.60 4.53 7.15
C PRO A 30 -10.33 5.07 6.48
N PRO A 31 -9.73 4.32 5.53
CA PRO A 31 -8.61 4.83 4.74
C PRO A 31 -9.02 6.03 3.89
N ASP A 32 -8.11 7.00 3.70
CA ASP A 32 -8.29 8.00 2.66
C ASP A 32 -8.35 7.35 1.28
N SER A 33 -9.30 7.80 0.46
CA SER A 33 -9.46 7.35 -0.93
C SER A 33 -8.32 7.82 -1.85
N GLN A 34 -7.65 8.90 -1.46
CA GLN A 34 -6.52 9.50 -2.15
C GLN A 34 -5.47 9.93 -1.14
N LEU A 35 -4.20 9.69 -1.45
CA LEU A 35 -3.07 10.18 -0.69
C LEU A 35 -2.02 10.78 -1.61
N MET A 36 -1.24 11.69 -1.07
CA MET A 36 -0.07 12.30 -1.70
C MET A 36 1.17 11.84 -0.96
N LEU A 37 2.17 11.35 -1.69
CA LEU A 37 3.48 10.99 -1.14
C LEU A 37 4.54 11.73 -1.95
N GLY A 38 5.14 12.77 -1.37
CA GLY A 38 5.90 13.76 -2.14
C GLY A 38 5.03 14.41 -3.22
N ASP A 39 5.43 14.28 -4.49
CA ASP A 39 4.69 14.81 -5.64
C ASP A 39 3.82 13.76 -6.37
N VAL A 40 3.62 12.57 -5.77
CA VAL A 40 2.91 11.45 -6.41
C VAL A 40 1.55 11.23 -5.76
N GLU A 41 0.48 11.36 -6.56
CA GLU A 41 -0.88 11.00 -6.15
C GLU A 41 -1.10 9.49 -6.25
N TYR A 42 -1.53 8.90 -5.15
CA TYR A 42 -1.89 7.50 -5.04
C TYR A 42 -3.38 7.37 -4.73
N ARG A 43 -4.02 6.40 -5.39
CA ARG A 43 -5.45 6.12 -5.20
C ARG A 43 -5.67 4.77 -4.56
N TYR A 44 -6.57 4.73 -3.59
CA TYR A 44 -6.97 3.49 -2.94
C TYR A 44 -7.59 2.52 -3.96
N ASP A 45 -7.17 1.27 -3.93
CA ASP A 45 -7.77 0.20 -4.72
C ASP A 45 -8.53 -0.79 -3.83
N ARG A 46 -7.83 -1.43 -2.89
CA ARG A 46 -8.40 -2.47 -2.01
C ARG A 46 -7.57 -2.68 -0.75
N SER A 47 -8.08 -3.52 0.14
CA SER A 47 -7.37 -3.91 1.36
C SER A 47 -7.42 -5.40 1.63
N TYR A 48 -6.41 -5.90 2.33
CA TYR A 48 -6.23 -7.29 2.72
C TYR A 48 -6.05 -7.39 4.24
N PRO A 49 -6.59 -8.43 4.91
CA PRO A 49 -6.31 -8.64 6.33
C PRO A 49 -4.83 -8.98 6.54
N VAL A 50 -4.21 -8.43 7.59
CA VAL A 50 -2.81 -8.73 7.95
C VAL A 50 -2.61 -10.24 8.07
N LYS A 51 -3.56 -10.93 8.70
CA LYS A 51 -3.61 -12.40 8.74
C LYS A 51 -4.21 -12.93 7.44
N GLY A 52 -3.41 -13.66 6.66
CA GLY A 52 -3.86 -14.33 5.44
C GLY A 52 -3.62 -13.54 4.13
N GLN A 53 -3.10 -12.31 4.19
CA GLN A 53 -2.76 -11.53 2.99
C GLN A 53 -1.86 -12.30 2.01
N SER A 54 -0.92 -13.11 2.55
CA SER A 54 0.10 -13.81 1.77
C SER A 54 -0.47 -14.79 0.74
N ALA A 55 -1.74 -15.20 0.86
CA ALA A 55 -2.37 -16.09 -0.12
C ALA A 55 -2.78 -15.39 -1.43
N VAL A 56 -3.02 -14.06 -1.41
CA VAL A 56 -3.65 -13.35 -2.54
C VAL A 56 -2.94 -12.04 -2.88
N MET A 57 -2.61 -11.23 -1.89
CA MET A 57 -2.02 -9.90 -2.09
C MET A 57 -0.74 -9.94 -2.95
N PRO A 58 0.20 -10.89 -2.77
CA PRO A 58 1.45 -10.88 -3.53
C PRO A 58 1.25 -11.12 -5.03
N GLY A 59 0.34 -12.04 -5.40
CA GLY A 59 -0.01 -12.30 -6.80
C GLY A 59 -0.61 -11.07 -7.46
N TYR A 60 -1.54 -10.41 -6.76
CA TYR A 60 -2.15 -9.17 -7.23
C TYR A 60 -1.14 -8.04 -7.41
N LEU A 61 -0.26 -7.81 -6.43
CA LEU A 61 0.79 -6.79 -6.53
C LEU A 61 1.71 -7.06 -7.73
N ARG A 62 2.11 -8.31 -7.95
CA ARG A 62 2.95 -8.69 -9.09
C ARG A 62 2.32 -8.35 -10.44
N GLU A 63 1.03 -8.65 -10.61
CA GLU A 63 0.29 -8.32 -11.84
C GLU A 63 0.21 -6.82 -12.08
N GLN A 64 -0.08 -6.03 -11.04
CA GLN A 64 -0.18 -4.57 -11.18
C GLN A 64 1.19 -3.91 -11.45
N LEU A 65 2.24 -4.39 -10.81
CA LEU A 65 3.62 -3.94 -11.08
C LEU A 65 4.05 -4.30 -12.50
N ALA A 66 3.72 -5.51 -12.98
CA ALA A 66 3.98 -5.93 -14.37
C ALA A 66 3.20 -5.07 -15.40
N ALA A 67 2.05 -4.52 -15.01
CA ALA A 67 1.28 -3.56 -15.80
C ALA A 67 1.83 -2.12 -15.74
N GLY A 68 2.97 -1.90 -15.07
CA GLY A 68 3.63 -0.59 -14.98
C GLY A 68 3.10 0.33 -13.89
N LYS A 69 2.17 -0.12 -13.04
CA LYS A 69 1.66 0.69 -11.93
C LYS A 69 2.69 0.81 -10.82
N LYS A 70 2.70 1.94 -10.13
CA LYS A 70 3.47 2.14 -8.89
C LYS A 70 2.61 1.79 -7.69
N ALA A 71 2.98 0.77 -6.94
CA ALA A 71 2.25 0.32 -5.76
C ALA A 71 2.77 1.02 -4.49
N LEU A 72 1.86 1.29 -3.55
CA LEU A 72 2.16 1.69 -2.18
C LEU A 72 1.26 0.91 -1.22
N LEU A 73 1.83 0.42 -0.14
CA LEU A 73 1.07 -0.21 0.96
C LEU A 73 0.98 0.74 2.16
N ILE A 74 -0.18 0.75 2.80
CA ILE A 74 -0.34 1.28 4.16
C ILE A 74 -0.79 0.14 5.08
N GLU A 75 -0.02 -0.12 6.13
CA GLU A 75 -0.41 -1.05 7.19
C GLU A 75 -1.09 -0.29 8.32
N ARG A 76 -2.30 -0.73 8.67
CA ARG A 76 -3.05 -0.34 9.87
C ARG A 76 -3.31 -1.62 10.70
N PRO A 77 -3.79 -1.53 11.96
CA PRO A 77 -3.77 -2.66 12.90
C PRO A 77 -4.22 -4.02 12.36
N GLU A 78 -5.23 -4.05 11.49
CA GLU A 78 -5.80 -5.30 11.00
C GLU A 78 -5.63 -5.52 9.49
N ARG A 79 -5.17 -4.51 8.74
CA ARG A 79 -5.22 -4.54 7.27
C ARG A 79 -4.02 -3.86 6.60
N PHE A 80 -3.64 -4.42 5.46
CA PHE A 80 -2.85 -3.74 4.43
C PHE A 80 -3.79 -3.08 3.43
N TYR A 81 -3.59 -1.80 3.19
CA TYR A 81 -4.31 -1.00 2.19
C TYR A 81 -3.40 -0.80 1.00
N VAL A 82 -3.88 -1.14 -0.19
CA VAL A 82 -3.14 -1.05 -1.44
C VAL A 82 -3.56 0.19 -2.19
N TYR A 83 -2.56 0.96 -2.59
CA TYR A 83 -2.72 2.15 -3.40
C TYR A 83 -1.90 2.05 -4.68
N PHE A 84 -2.37 2.68 -5.74
CA PHE A 84 -1.64 2.80 -6.99
C PHE A 84 -1.58 4.24 -7.50
N ALA A 85 -0.43 4.62 -8.04
CA ALA A 85 -0.27 5.81 -8.86
C ALA A 85 -0.31 5.43 -10.35
N ALA A 86 -0.77 6.38 -11.17
CA ALA A 86 -0.80 6.26 -12.63
C ALA A 86 0.60 6.35 -13.26
#